data_AF-A0A372NFE2-F1
#
_entry.id   AF-A0A372NFE2-F1
#
_cell.length_a   1.000
_cell.length_b   1.000
_cell.length_c   1.000
_cell.angle_alpha   90.00
_cell.angle_beta   90.00
_cell.angle_gamma   90.00
#
_symmetry.space_group_name_H-M   'P 1'
#
loop_
_entity.id
_entity.type
_entity.pdbx_description
1 polymer ?
#
loop_
_entity_poly.entity_id
_entity_poly.type
_entity_poly.pdbx_seq_one_letter_code
_entity_poly.pdbx_strand_id
1 'polypeptide(L)' 'MHSNSFQPEELTAVKAVYDDIVAQDWFDQTEEARLSFARYLIDTYSISAITSERFRKIVECSARTHYSRKR' A
#
# COMPACT_ATOMS: atom_id res chain seq x y z
N MET A 1 11.88 7.58 20.77
CA MET A 1 12.54 7.23 19.50
C MET A 1 11.99 5.87 19.09
N HIS A 2 10.96 5.83 18.24
CA HIS A 2 10.54 4.56 17.66
C HIS A 2 11.52 4.24 16.54
N SER A 3 12.33 3.18 16.72
CA SER A 3 13.13 2.63 15.64
C SER A 3 12.16 2.15 14.56
N ASN A 4 11.97 2.97 13.53
CA ASN A 4 10.98 2.81 12.47
C ASN A 4 11.40 1.74 11.45
N SER A 5 12.03 0.67 11.94
CA SER A 5 12.57 -0.42 11.15
C SER A 5 11.49 -1.49 11.05
N PHE A 6 10.86 -1.57 9.87
CA PHE A 6 9.95 -2.66 9.56
C PHE A 6 10.66 -4.00 9.77
N GLN A 7 10.01 -4.95 10.44
CA GLN A 7 10.51 -6.31 10.45
C GLN A 7 10.40 -6.93 9.04
N PRO A 8 11.26 -7.91 8.69
CA PRO A 8 11.24 -8.54 7.39
C PRO A 8 9.86 -9.13 7.02
N GLU A 9 9.13 -9.70 7.98
CA GLU A 9 7.76 -10.18 7.75
C GLU A 9 6.78 -9.05 7.38
N GLU A 10 6.95 -7.87 7.98
CA GLU A 10 6.10 -6.71 7.76
C GLU A 10 6.34 -6.12 6.37
N LEU A 11 7.61 -6.01 5.97
CA LEU A 11 7.98 -5.64 4.60
C LEU A 11 7.43 -6.62 3.57
N THR A 12 7.45 -7.92 3.89
CA THR A 12 6.90 -8.95 3.01
C THR A 12 5.39 -8.79 2.84
N ALA A 13 4.67 -8.50 3.94
CA ALA A 13 3.24 -8.25 3.90
C ALA A 13 2.90 -6.97 3.11
N VAL A 14 3.63 -5.86 3.35
CA VAL A 14 3.43 -4.60 2.61
C VAL A 14 3.70 -4.79 1.13
N LYS A 15 4.78 -5.50 0.78
CA LYS A 15 5.11 -5.81 -0.62
C LYS A 15 4.03 -6.67 -1.29
N ALA A 16 3.52 -7.69 -0.62
CA ALA A 16 2.46 -8.53 -1.17
C ALA A 16 1.19 -7.72 -1.48
N VAL A 17 0.80 -6.79 -0.58
CA VAL A 17 -0.34 -5.90 -0.81
C VAL A 17 -0.08 -4.93 -1.97
N TYR A 18 1.14 -4.40 -2.07
CA TYR A 18 1.54 -3.57 -3.20
C TYR A 18 1.38 -4.31 -4.52
N ASP A 19 2.05 -5.46 -4.65
CA ASP A 19 2.07 -6.26 -5.88
C ASP A 19 0.65 -6.65 -6.31
N ASP A 20 -0.19 -7.08 -5.36
CA ASP A 20 -1.59 -7.45 -5.62
C ASP A 20 -2.42 -6.29 -6.18
N ILE A 21 -2.23 -5.08 -5.66
CA ILE A 21 -3.02 -3.91 -6.03
C ILE A 21 -2.53 -3.32 -7.35
N VAL A 22 -1.22 -3.19 -7.55
CA VAL A 22 -0.69 -2.64 -8.81
C VAL A 22 -0.90 -3.58 -9.99
N ALA A 23 -1.08 -4.88 -9.75
CA ALA A 23 -1.44 -5.84 -10.79
C ALA A 23 -2.91 -5.73 -11.25
N GLN A 24 -3.75 -4.97 -10.56
CA GLN A 24 -5.16 -4.83 -10.93
C GLN A 24 -5.34 -3.93 -12.16
N ASP A 25 -6.25 -4.31 -13.06
CA ASP A 25 -6.53 -3.56 -14.29
C ASP A 25 -7.05 -2.14 -14.05
N TRP A 26 -7.73 -1.93 -12.92
CA TRP A 26 -8.26 -0.63 -12.53
C TRP A 26 -7.18 0.31 -11.98
N PHE A 27 -6.03 -0.22 -11.57
CA PHE A 27 -4.94 0.57 -11.01
C PHE A 27 -4.21 1.34 -12.13
N ASP A 28 -3.85 2.58 -11.83
CA ASP A 28 -3.05 3.43 -12.71
C ASP A 28 -1.62 2.90 -12.83
N GLN A 29 -1.24 2.48 -14.03
CA GLN A 29 0.05 1.81 -14.29
C GLN A 29 1.20 2.78 -14.49
N THR A 30 0.97 4.09 -14.39
CA THR A 30 2.03 5.09 -14.43
C THR A 30 3.02 4.90 -13.28
N GLU A 31 4.28 5.23 -13.54
CA GLU A 31 5.33 5.15 -12.52
C GLU A 31 5.03 6.09 -11.34
N GLU A 32 4.45 7.25 -11.61
CA GLU A 32 4.05 8.24 -10.62
C GLU A 32 3.00 7.72 -9.64
N ALA A 33 1.96 7.04 -10.13
CA ALA A 33 0.93 6.43 -9.28
C ALA A 33 1.51 5.28 -8.45
N ARG A 34 2.36 4.45 -9.05
CA ARG A 34 3.06 3.35 -8.38
C ARG A 34 3.97 3.84 -7.25
N LEU A 35 4.77 4.88 -7.49
CA LEU A 35 5.67 5.47 -6.49
C LEU A 35 4.87 6.13 -5.35
N SER A 36 3.85 6.91 -5.71
CA SER A 36 3.00 7.59 -4.73
C SER A 36 2.23 6.58 -3.86
N PHE A 37 1.79 5.47 -4.44
CA PHE A 37 1.11 4.40 -3.71
C PHE A 37 2.07 3.63 -2.78
N ALA A 38 3.29 3.32 -3.24
CA ALA A 38 4.31 2.70 -2.40
C ALA A 38 4.65 3.56 -1.17
N ARG A 39 4.74 4.88 -1.35
CA ARG A 39 4.96 5.81 -0.24
C ARG A 39 3.79 5.78 0.76
N TYR A 40 2.56 5.85 0.25
CA TYR A 40 1.35 5.79 1.07
C TYR A 40 1.28 4.50 1.91
N LEU A 41 1.65 3.35 1.33
CA LEU A 41 1.68 2.06 2.02
C LEU A 41 2.64 2.06 3.22
N ILE A 42 3.85 2.55 3.02
CA ILE A 42 4.90 2.62 4.06
C ILE A 42 4.43 3.54 5.18
N ASP A 43 3.93 4.73 4.84
CA ASP A 43 3.47 5.72 5.83
C ASP A 43 2.25 5.18 6.61
N THR A 44 1.29 4.54 5.93
CA THR A 44 0.08 3.97 6.57
C THR A 44 0.41 2.83 7.52
N TYR A 45 1.34 1.95 7.14
CA TYR A 45 1.77 0.85 7.98
C TYR A 45 2.54 1.35 9.22
N SER A 46 3.39 2.35 9.05
CA SER A 46 4.15 2.97 10.14
C SER A 46 3.26 3.65 11.19
N ILE A 47 2.06 4.09 10.81
CA ILE A 47 1.13 4.81 11.70
C ILE A 47 0.36 3.85 12.62
N SER A 48 0.27 2.56 12.30
CA SER A 48 -0.82 1.76 12.83
C SER A 48 -0.41 0.37 13.31
N ALA A 49 -0.74 0.06 14.56
CA ALA A 49 -0.85 -1.31 15.11
C ALA A 49 -2.05 -2.05 14.50
N ILE A 50 -2.16 -2.05 13.16
CA ILE A 50 -3.26 -2.65 12.41
C ILE A 50 -2.85 -4.06 12.00
N THR A 51 -3.72 -5.03 12.26
CA THR A 51 -3.54 -6.41 11.78
C THR A 51 -3.51 -6.44 10.25
N SER A 52 -2.69 -7.32 9.68
CA SER A 52 -2.44 -7.39 8.22
C SER A 52 -3.73 -7.48 7.37
N GLU A 53 -4.78 -8.14 7.88
CA GLU A 53 -6.08 -8.22 7.19
C GLU A 53 -6.82 -6.88 7.10
N ARG A 54 -6.77 -6.06 8.15
CA ARG A 54 -7.41 -4.73 8.16
C ARG A 54 -6.61 -3.74 7.32
N PHE A 55 -5.29 -3.87 7.32
CA PHE A 55 -4.40 -3.05 6.50
C PHE A 55 -4.76 -3.15 5.02
N ARG A 56 -4.92 -4.36 4.47
CA ARG A 56 -5.30 -4.57 3.07
C ARG A 56 -6.59 -3.84 2.69
N LYS A 57 -7.64 -3.96 3.50
CA LYS A 57 -8.95 -3.36 3.21
C LYS A 57 -8.89 -1.83 3.17
N ILE A 58 -8.18 -1.22 4.11
CA ILE A 58 -8.01 0.24 4.17
C ILE A 58 -7.26 0.72 2.93
N VAL A 59 -6.13 0.06 2.65
CA VAL A 59 -5.27 0.39 1.52
C VAL A 59 -6.01 0.22 0.20
N GLU A 60 -6.77 -0.86 -0.01
CA GLU A 60 -7.50 -1.09 -1.25
C GLU A 60 -8.57 0.00 -1.48
N CYS A 61 -9.32 0.39 -0.45
CA CYS A 61 -10.29 1.48 -0.55
C CYS A 61 -9.63 2.80 -0.96
N SER A 62 -8.49 3.14 -0.36
CA SER A 62 -7.72 4.33 -0.73
C SER A 62 -7.12 4.21 -2.14
N ALA A 63 -6.61 3.03 -2.51
CA ALA A 63 -6.08 2.73 -3.83
C ALA A 63 -7.11 2.98 -4.92
N ARG A 64 -8.34 2.46 -4.75
CA ARG A 64 -9.44 2.67 -5.69
C ARG A 64 -9.90 4.12 -5.79
N THR A 65 -9.75 4.90 -4.73
CA THR A 65 -10.22 6.30 -4.71
C THR A 65 -9.21 7.23 -5.36
N HIS A 66 -7.92 7.01 -5.11
CA HIS A 66 -6.86 7.97 -5.46
C HIS A 66 -5.94 7.50 -6.60
N TYR A 67 -5.87 6.20 -6.85
CA TYR A 67 -4.92 5.58 -7.78
C TYR A 67 -5.61 4.71 -8.83
N SER A 68 -6.94 4.76 -8.91
CA SER A 68 -7.66 4.19 -10.04
C SER A 68 -7.49 5.04 -11.29
N ARG A 69 -7.39 4.42 -12.45
CA ARG A 69 -7.44 5.14 -13.73
C ARG A 69 -8.72 5.97 -13.80
N LYS A 70 -8.59 7.29 -13.96
CA LYS A 70 -9.72 8.12 -14.37
C LYS A 70 -10.06 7.74 -15.80
N ARG A 71 -11.27 7.21 -16.01
CA ARG A 71 -11.84 7.01 -17.35
C ARG A 71 -11.95 8.35 -18.08
#